data_AF-A0A0S7EL25-F1
#
_entry.id   AF-A0A0S7EL25-F1
#
_cell.length_a   1.000
_cell.length_b   1.000
_cell.length_c   1.000
_cell.angle_alpha   90.00
_cell.angle_beta   90.00
_cell.angle_gamma   90.00
#
_symmetry.space_group_name_H-M   'P 1'
#
loop_
_entity.id
_entity.type
_entity.pdbx_description
1 polymer ?
#
loop_
_entity_poly.entity_id
_entity_poly.type
_entity_poly.pdbx_seq_one_letter_code
_entity_poly.pdbx_strand_id
1 'polypeptide(L)'
;HDGVYVCKMKRNDGATFTQSLTLTSKPAPQITVNPVKGTVKCGGSVTVKCSVNTGYQVQFKGLNPPIPGLEISYTYTAPGGCNQREETITCQMTTNPQDSKIITLALIEDALCKANDVFSAGSVGFVAVASCEAGKVGNKTAVCKADGTYGEFQDNCVLEVIQNLLSESEALDVVTLPVFLEDLKGATINNSQTITNSPATISAMVKIFANIGQRANSLKIT
;
A
#
# COMPACT_ATOMS: atom_id res chain seq x y z
N HIS A 1 -17.60 -1.21 -8.66
CA HIS A 1 -17.96 -2.59 -9.03
C HIS A 1 -17.89 -2.78 -10.53
N ASP A 2 -17.36 -3.92 -10.94
CA ASP A 2 -17.42 -4.38 -12.31
C ASP A 2 -18.85 -4.82 -12.60
N GLY A 3 -19.40 -4.40 -13.74
CA GLY A 3 -20.78 -4.75 -14.04
C GLY A 3 -21.28 -4.21 -15.35
N VAL A 4 -22.32 -4.88 -15.86
CA VAL A 4 -23.10 -4.41 -16.99
C VAL A 4 -24.27 -3.60 -16.45
N TYR A 5 -24.19 -2.29 -16.58
CA TYR A 5 -25.23 -1.36 -16.19
C TYR A 5 -26.20 -1.19 -17.35
N VAL A 6 -27.46 -1.51 -17.11
CA VAL A 6 -28.50 -1.50 -18.14
C VAL A 6 -29.51 -0.39 -17.84
N CYS A 7 -29.56 0.61 -18.71
CA CYS A 7 -30.61 1.62 -18.71
C CYS A 7 -31.77 1.15 -19.58
N LYS A 8 -32.98 1.04 -19.00
CA LYS A 8 -34.21 0.70 -19.71
C LYS A 8 -35.17 1.88 -19.66
N MET A 9 -35.55 2.39 -20.82
CA MET A 9 -36.58 3.42 -20.96
C MET A 9 -37.82 2.79 -21.59
N LYS A 10 -38.96 2.88 -20.92
CA LYS A 10 -40.25 2.44 -21.44
C LYS A 10 -41.09 3.66 -21.80
N ARG A 11 -41.59 3.69 -23.03
CA ARG A 11 -42.48 4.73 -23.53
C ARG A 11 -43.95 4.33 -23.30
N ASN A 12 -44.84 5.33 -23.26
CA ASN A 12 -46.28 5.12 -23.05
C ASN A 12 -46.94 4.28 -24.16
N ASP A 13 -46.35 4.22 -25.35
CA ASP A 13 -46.77 3.38 -26.48
C ASP A 13 -46.34 1.90 -26.34
N GLY A 14 -45.68 1.53 -25.24
CA GLY A 14 -45.20 0.18 -24.98
C GLY A 14 -43.80 -0.12 -25.53
N ALA A 15 -43.22 0.78 -26.34
CA ALA A 15 -41.87 0.60 -26.85
C ALA A 15 -40.85 0.68 -25.70
N THR A 16 -39.88 -0.23 -25.72
CA THR A 16 -38.81 -0.27 -24.70
C THR A 16 -37.46 -0.10 -25.39
N PHE A 17 -36.69 0.88 -24.93
CA PHE A 17 -35.31 1.10 -25.34
C PHE A 17 -34.37 0.62 -24.23
N THR A 18 -33.34 -0.13 -24.59
CA THR A 18 -32.36 -0.66 -23.65
C THR A 18 -30.96 -0.27 -24.11
N GLN A 19 -30.16 0.30 -23.20
CA GLN A 19 -28.76 0.58 -23.42
C GLN A 19 -27.94 -0.04 -22.29
N SER A 20 -26.83 -0.70 -22.65
CA SER A 20 -25.95 -1.36 -21.69
C SER A 20 -24.55 -0.76 -21.75
N LEU A 21 -23.94 -0.56 -20.58
CA LEU A 21 -22.56 -0.11 -20.43
C LEU A 21 -21.82 -1.08 -19.49
N THR A 22 -20.68 -1.59 -19.93
CA THR A 22 -19.79 -2.34 -19.05
C THR A 22 -18.84 -1.36 -18.37
N LEU A 23 -18.91 -1.29 -17.04
CA LEU A 23 -17.95 -0.56 -16.24
C LEU A 23 -17.02 -1.56 -15.56
N THR A 24 -15.72 -1.28 -15.59
CA THR A 24 -14.71 -2.01 -14.82
C THR A 24 -14.08 -1.05 -13.81
N SER A 25 -14.26 -1.36 -12.55
CA SER A 25 -13.62 -0.78 -11.39
C SER A 25 -12.13 -1.12 -11.42
N LYS A 26 -11.28 -0.11 -11.55
CA LYS A 26 -9.84 -0.30 -11.34
C LYS A 26 -9.55 -0.22 -9.84
N PRO A 27 -8.71 -1.11 -9.30
CA PRO A 27 -8.26 -1.00 -7.91
C PRO A 27 -7.55 0.34 -7.74
N ALA A 28 -7.70 0.96 -6.57
CA ALA A 28 -6.98 2.19 -6.26
C ALA A 28 -5.46 1.99 -6.43
N PRO A 29 -4.73 3.03 -6.86
CA PRO A 29 -3.28 2.92 -7.00
C PRO A 29 -2.62 2.71 -5.63
N GLN A 30 -1.77 1.69 -5.53
CA GLN A 30 -1.05 1.34 -4.31
C GLN A 30 0.45 1.56 -4.52
N ILE A 31 0.93 2.74 -4.14
CA ILE A 31 2.36 3.06 -4.22
C ILE A 31 3.10 2.39 -3.06
N THR A 32 4.21 1.73 -3.37
CA THR A 32 5.11 1.10 -2.41
C THR A 32 6.52 1.68 -2.56
N VAL A 33 7.16 2.02 -1.45
CA VAL A 33 8.52 2.57 -1.45
C VAL A 33 9.39 1.85 -0.43
N ASN A 34 10.64 1.56 -0.80
CA ASN A 34 11.58 0.89 0.09
C ASN A 34 12.98 1.53 0.02
N PRO A 35 13.59 1.93 1.15
CA PRO A 35 12.96 2.05 2.47
C PRO A 35 11.83 3.08 2.48
N VAL A 36 10.93 3.02 3.46
CA VAL A 36 10.00 4.11 3.77
C VAL A 36 10.72 5.13 4.64
N LYS A 37 11.42 4.65 5.67
CA LYS A 37 12.33 5.43 6.51
C LYS A 37 13.62 4.66 6.72
N GLY A 38 14.74 5.24 6.32
CA GLY A 38 16.06 4.62 6.42
C GLY A 38 17.15 5.63 6.75
N THR A 39 18.39 5.16 6.77
CA THR A 39 19.57 6.01 6.92
C THR A 39 20.57 5.80 5.79
N VAL A 40 21.44 6.78 5.61
CA VAL A 40 22.60 6.71 4.72
C VAL A 40 23.81 7.32 5.43
N LYS A 41 24.94 6.60 5.42
CA LYS A 41 26.19 7.12 6.00
C LYS A 41 26.72 8.25 5.11
N CYS A 42 27.28 9.31 5.67
CA CYS A 42 27.90 10.38 4.89
C CYS A 42 28.99 9.82 3.95
N GLY A 43 28.96 10.21 2.68
CA GLY A 43 29.80 9.64 1.61
C GLY A 43 29.41 8.24 1.14
N GLY A 44 28.43 7.60 1.77
CA GLY A 44 27.84 6.34 1.35
C GLY A 44 26.66 6.53 0.40
N SER A 45 26.09 5.41 -0.03
CA SER A 45 24.93 5.39 -0.90
C SER A 45 23.89 4.38 -0.43
N VAL A 46 22.64 4.61 -0.82
CA VAL A 46 21.51 3.73 -0.57
C VAL A 46 20.63 3.67 -1.81
N THR A 47 20.21 2.47 -2.19
CA THR A 47 19.26 2.29 -3.28
C THR A 47 17.84 2.40 -2.73
N VAL A 48 17.10 3.37 -3.23
CA VAL A 48 15.67 3.51 -2.98
C VAL A 48 14.87 2.91 -4.13
N LYS A 49 13.80 2.20 -3.81
CA LYS A 49 12.88 1.57 -4.75
C LYS A 49 11.50 2.20 -4.63
N CYS A 50 10.81 2.33 -5.76
CA CYS A 50 9.40 2.68 -5.79
C CYS A 50 8.67 1.81 -6.80
N SER A 51 7.48 1.33 -6.43
CA SER A 51 6.61 0.56 -7.31
C SER A 51 5.15 0.94 -7.12
N VAL A 52 4.31 0.54 -8.07
CA VAL A 52 2.86 0.69 -8.02
C VAL A 52 2.20 -0.56 -8.60
N ASN A 53 0.94 -0.80 -8.22
CA ASN A 53 0.15 -1.90 -8.80
C ASN A 53 -0.08 -1.73 -10.32
N THR A 54 -0.35 -2.85 -10.99
CA THR A 54 -0.49 -2.91 -12.45
C THR A 54 -1.58 -1.96 -12.97
N GLY A 55 -1.28 -1.27 -14.07
CA GLY A 55 -2.19 -0.27 -14.66
C GLY A 55 -1.84 1.18 -14.33
N TYR A 56 -0.84 1.39 -13.47
CA TYR A 56 -0.28 2.69 -13.11
C TYR A 56 1.22 2.75 -13.41
N GLN A 57 1.76 3.97 -13.42
CA GLN A 57 3.20 4.22 -13.54
C GLN A 57 3.61 5.28 -12.52
N VAL A 58 4.82 5.15 -12.00
CA VAL A 58 5.44 6.07 -11.04
C VAL A 58 6.74 6.63 -11.57
N GLN A 59 7.13 7.79 -11.03
CA GLN A 59 8.41 8.44 -11.26
C GLN A 59 8.91 9.11 -9.97
N PHE A 60 10.22 9.28 -9.83
CA PHE A 60 10.78 10.11 -8.77
C PHE A 60 10.70 11.59 -9.15
N LYS A 61 10.23 12.42 -8.22
CA LYS A 61 10.12 13.87 -8.40
C LYS A 61 11.52 14.50 -8.41
N GLY A 62 11.78 15.37 -9.39
CA GLY A 62 13.03 16.14 -9.46
C GLY A 62 14.22 15.41 -10.07
N LEU A 63 14.09 14.13 -10.45
CA LEU A 63 15.09 13.47 -11.28
C LEU A 63 14.93 13.87 -12.74
N ASN A 64 16.04 14.18 -13.42
CA ASN A 64 16.05 14.56 -14.83
C ASN A 64 17.08 13.70 -15.60
N PRO A 65 16.67 12.92 -16.61
CA PRO A 65 15.29 12.73 -17.09
C PRO A 65 14.42 11.92 -16.10
N PRO A 66 13.10 12.20 -16.01
CA PRO A 66 12.19 11.31 -15.30
C PRO A 66 12.09 9.99 -16.07
N ILE A 67 12.23 8.87 -15.36
CA ILE A 67 12.07 7.53 -15.92
C ILE A 67 10.81 6.92 -15.29
N PRO A 68 9.65 7.01 -15.97
CA PRO A 68 8.45 6.33 -15.53
C PRO A 68 8.58 4.81 -15.60
N GLY A 69 7.96 4.12 -14.67
CA GLY A 69 7.89 2.67 -14.68
C GLY A 69 6.86 2.11 -13.72
N LEU A 70 6.60 0.81 -13.84
CA LEU A 70 5.81 0.07 -12.85
C LEU A 70 6.61 -0.10 -11.54
N GLU A 71 7.90 -0.41 -11.68
CA GLU A 71 8.88 -0.48 -10.61
C GLU A 71 10.14 0.26 -11.08
N ILE A 72 10.63 1.16 -10.25
CA ILE A 72 11.80 2.01 -10.52
C ILE A 72 12.73 2.00 -9.31
N SER A 73 14.01 2.21 -9.56
CA SER A 73 15.02 2.34 -8.51
C SER A 73 15.92 3.53 -8.77
N TYR A 74 16.43 4.12 -7.69
CA TYR A 74 17.34 5.25 -7.73
C TYR A 74 18.37 5.08 -6.61
N THR A 75 19.65 5.26 -6.93
CA THR A 75 20.72 5.24 -5.92
C THR A 75 20.97 6.66 -5.46
N TYR A 76 20.60 6.93 -4.21
CA TYR A 76 20.91 8.18 -3.53
C TYR A 76 22.32 8.09 -2.94
N THR A 77 23.16 9.09 -3.22
CA THR A 77 24.51 9.20 -2.66
C THR A 77 24.57 10.40 -1.73
N ALA A 78 24.90 10.17 -0.46
CA ALA A 78 25.06 11.25 0.51
C ALA A 78 26.37 12.00 0.27
N PRO A 79 26.39 13.34 0.38
CA PRO A 79 27.63 14.10 0.30
C PRO A 79 28.61 13.67 1.41
N GLY A 80 29.91 13.73 1.11
CA GLY A 80 30.95 13.50 2.12
C GLY A 80 30.96 14.59 3.19
N GLY A 81 31.17 14.21 4.46
CA GLY A 81 31.19 15.16 5.58
C GLY A 81 29.84 15.85 5.83
N CYS A 82 28.74 15.15 5.57
CA CYS A 82 27.42 15.70 5.72
C CYS A 82 27.02 15.92 7.18
N ASN A 83 26.25 16.98 7.45
CA ASN A 83 25.63 17.16 8.76
C ASN A 83 24.45 16.21 8.92
N GLN A 84 24.19 15.77 10.15
CA GLN A 84 23.01 14.95 10.45
C GLN A 84 21.72 15.70 10.11
N ARG A 85 21.03 15.24 9.07
CA ARG A 85 19.77 15.83 8.58
C ARG A 85 18.90 14.77 7.90
N GLU A 86 17.62 15.05 7.75
CA GLU A 86 16.72 14.23 6.96
C GLU A 86 16.64 14.74 5.51
N GLU A 87 16.66 13.81 4.57
CA GLU A 87 16.48 14.03 3.15
C GLU A 87 15.25 13.26 2.69
N THR A 88 14.46 13.87 1.81
CA THR A 88 13.21 13.28 1.35
C THR A 88 13.23 13.07 -0.15
N ILE A 89 12.87 11.87 -0.58
CA ILE A 89 12.69 11.53 -1.99
C ILE A 89 11.21 11.25 -2.22
N THR A 90 10.58 11.97 -3.14
CA THR A 90 9.17 11.77 -3.47
C THR A 90 9.03 10.84 -4.67
N CYS A 91 8.29 9.75 -4.50
CA CYS A 91 7.79 8.94 -5.59
C CYS A 91 6.33 9.31 -5.87
N GLN A 92 6.01 9.67 -7.11
CA GLN A 92 4.68 10.13 -7.50
C GLN A 92 4.18 9.37 -8.72
N MET A 93 2.87 9.20 -8.83
CA MET A 93 2.26 8.71 -10.06
C MET A 93 2.45 9.70 -11.23
N THR A 94 2.48 9.15 -12.45
CA THR A 94 2.51 9.94 -13.69
C THR A 94 1.12 10.31 -14.21
N THR A 95 0.09 9.59 -13.78
CA THR A 95 -1.31 9.76 -14.20
C THR A 95 -2.20 10.17 -13.03
N ASN A 96 -3.44 10.59 -13.32
CA ASN A 96 -4.43 10.88 -12.29
C ASN A 96 -5.07 9.58 -11.74
N PRO A 97 -5.34 9.49 -10.42
CA PRO A 97 -5.11 10.54 -9.40
C PRO A 97 -3.63 10.74 -9.07
N GLN A 98 -3.21 11.98 -8.80
CA GLN A 98 -1.84 12.30 -8.37
C GLN A 98 -1.63 11.90 -6.91
N ASP A 99 -1.38 10.62 -6.68
CA ASP A 99 -0.91 10.12 -5.39
C ASP A 99 0.62 10.08 -5.36
N SER A 100 1.19 10.13 -4.15
CA SER A 100 2.63 10.07 -3.94
C SER A 100 2.98 9.48 -2.58
N LYS A 101 4.17 8.87 -2.51
CA LYS A 101 4.80 8.46 -1.25
C LYS A 101 6.17 9.10 -1.10
N ILE A 102 6.51 9.38 0.15
CA ILE A 102 7.77 9.99 0.52
C ILE A 102 8.65 8.92 1.16
N ILE A 103 9.91 8.93 0.74
CA ILE A 103 11.01 8.17 1.34
C ILE A 103 11.81 9.14 2.18
N THR A 104 12.03 8.83 3.45
CA THR A 104 12.84 9.64 4.35
C THR A 104 14.16 8.96 4.63
N LEU A 105 15.27 9.63 4.34
CA LEU A 105 16.62 9.17 4.60
C LEU A 105 17.29 10.09 5.64
N ALA A 106 17.66 9.54 6.79
CA ALA A 106 18.50 10.26 7.74
C ALA A 106 19.98 10.09 7.38
N LEU A 107 20.67 11.22 7.18
CA LEU A 107 22.11 11.25 6.95
C LEU A 107 22.80 11.11 8.30
N ILE A 108 23.68 10.12 8.42
CA ILE A 108 24.37 9.82 9.68
C ILE A 108 25.88 9.73 9.47
N GLU A 109 26.65 10.14 10.48
CA GLU A 109 28.10 9.99 10.47
C GLU A 109 28.51 8.54 10.71
N ASP A 110 27.85 7.88 11.65
CA ASP A 110 28.11 6.48 11.95
C ASP A 110 26.85 5.68 12.26
N ALA A 111 26.91 4.39 11.95
CA ALA A 111 25.83 3.43 12.12
C ALA A 111 26.26 2.32 13.07
N LEU A 112 25.43 2.03 14.06
CA LEU A 112 25.65 0.90 14.95
C LEU A 112 25.01 -0.37 14.37
N CYS A 113 23.73 -0.28 13.98
CA CYS A 113 23.06 -1.38 13.32
C CYS A 113 23.45 -1.44 11.86
N LYS A 114 23.90 -2.62 11.42
CA LYS A 114 24.24 -2.86 10.01
C LYS A 114 22.98 -2.97 9.17
N ALA A 115 23.09 -2.53 7.91
CA ALA A 115 22.05 -2.78 6.92
C ALA A 115 21.89 -4.29 6.70
N ASN A 116 20.66 -4.72 6.44
CA ASN A 116 20.32 -6.07 6.02
C ASN A 116 19.34 -6.00 4.84
N ASP A 117 18.79 -7.15 4.42
CA ASP A 117 17.90 -7.22 3.25
C ASP A 117 16.57 -6.46 3.43
N VAL A 118 16.21 -6.11 4.67
CA VAL A 118 14.94 -5.46 5.02
C VAL A 118 15.14 -4.01 5.42
N PHE A 119 16.07 -3.74 6.34
CA PHE A 119 16.28 -2.44 6.96
C PHE A 119 17.65 -1.87 6.57
N SER A 120 17.68 -0.55 6.38
CA SER A 120 18.94 0.19 6.21
C SER A 120 19.81 0.07 7.46
N ALA A 121 21.03 0.59 7.40
CA ALA A 121 21.80 0.83 8.60
C ALA A 121 21.06 1.80 9.54
N GLY A 122 21.54 1.96 10.78
CA GLY A 122 20.92 2.88 11.74
C GLY A 122 21.76 3.14 12.98
N SER A 123 21.54 4.30 13.60
CA SER A 123 22.09 4.65 14.92
C SER A 123 21.15 4.15 16.03
N VAL A 124 21.63 4.06 17.27
CA VAL A 124 20.82 3.61 18.41
C VAL A 124 19.54 4.43 18.55
N GLY A 125 18.41 3.76 18.73
CA GLY A 125 17.08 4.36 18.83
C GLY A 125 16.46 4.73 17.48
N PHE A 126 17.17 4.55 16.35
CA PHE A 126 16.59 4.76 15.03
C PHE A 126 15.50 3.73 14.73
N VAL A 127 14.33 4.22 14.31
CA VAL A 127 13.21 3.39 13.85
C VAL A 127 13.29 3.25 12.34
N ALA A 128 13.73 2.08 11.88
CA ALA A 128 13.75 1.73 10.47
C ALA A 128 12.35 1.31 10.02
N VAL A 129 11.95 1.75 8.83
CA VAL A 129 10.65 1.41 8.24
C VAL A 129 10.87 0.92 6.82
N ALA A 130 10.52 -0.35 6.58
CA ALA A 130 10.62 -1.01 5.29
C ALA A 130 9.22 -1.27 4.71
N SER A 131 9.13 -1.39 3.39
CA SER A 131 7.89 -1.83 2.76
C SER A 131 7.59 -3.30 3.03
N CYS A 132 6.34 -3.68 2.83
CA CYS A 132 5.96 -5.08 2.72
C CYS A 132 6.45 -5.72 1.41
N GLU A 133 6.37 -7.04 1.36
CA GLU A 133 6.58 -7.80 0.13
C GLU A 133 5.47 -7.54 -0.91
N ALA A 134 5.74 -7.91 -2.15
CA ALA A 134 4.76 -7.84 -3.24
C ALA A 134 3.44 -8.53 -2.87
N GLY A 135 2.32 -7.88 -3.21
CA GLY A 135 0.97 -8.36 -2.88
C GLY A 135 0.53 -8.07 -1.44
N LYS A 136 1.34 -7.37 -0.64
CA LYS A 136 0.98 -6.88 0.69
C LYS A 136 1.15 -5.37 0.78
N VAL A 137 0.40 -4.77 1.69
CA VAL A 137 0.38 -3.33 1.95
C VAL A 137 0.56 -3.07 3.43
N GLY A 138 1.12 -1.92 3.76
CA GLY A 138 1.61 -1.60 5.10
C GLY A 138 3.13 -1.57 5.14
N ASN A 139 3.69 -1.62 6.34
CA ASN A 139 5.13 -1.48 6.57
C ASN A 139 5.63 -2.46 7.64
N LYS A 140 6.91 -2.78 7.58
CA LYS A 140 7.65 -3.42 8.67
C LYS A 140 8.46 -2.39 9.42
N THR A 141 8.52 -2.50 10.73
CA THR A 141 9.32 -1.59 11.56
C THR A 141 10.25 -2.36 12.47
N ALA A 142 11.39 -1.76 12.78
CA ALA A 142 12.33 -2.24 13.79
C ALA A 142 13.11 -1.07 14.40
N VAL A 143 13.55 -1.24 15.64
CA VAL A 143 14.35 -0.25 16.37
C VAL A 143 15.78 -0.74 16.47
N CYS A 144 16.74 0.12 16.11
CA CYS A 144 18.15 -0.17 16.31
C CYS A 144 18.51 -0.10 17.80
N LYS A 145 18.98 -1.22 18.36
CA LYS A 145 19.33 -1.34 19.78
C LYS A 145 20.81 -1.03 20.03
N ALA A 146 21.15 -0.77 21.29
CA ALA A 146 22.52 -0.48 21.73
C ALA A 146 23.49 -1.68 21.59
N ASP A 147 22.97 -2.89 21.40
CA ASP A 147 23.75 -4.10 21.09
C ASP A 147 24.13 -4.20 19.60
N GLY A 148 23.71 -3.24 18.77
CA GLY A 148 23.96 -3.20 17.33
C GLY A 148 23.04 -4.10 16.50
N THR A 149 21.98 -4.64 17.09
CA THR A 149 20.96 -5.43 16.39
C THR A 149 19.64 -4.68 16.27
N TYR A 150 18.84 -5.04 15.25
CA TYR A 150 17.47 -4.59 15.14
C TYR A 150 16.55 -5.44 16.03
N GLY A 151 15.76 -4.79 16.88
CA GLY A 151 14.74 -5.45 17.70
C GLY A 151 13.41 -4.71 17.66
N GLU A 152 12.46 -5.15 18.50
CA GLU A 152 11.08 -4.62 18.50
C GLU A 152 10.44 -4.68 17.12
N PHE A 153 10.66 -5.79 16.43
CA PHE A 153 10.17 -6.01 15.09
C PHE A 153 8.63 -6.04 15.07
N GLN A 154 8.04 -5.24 14.19
CA GLN A 154 6.60 -5.26 13.93
C GLN A 154 6.36 -5.51 12.44
N ASP A 155 5.56 -6.52 12.15
CA ASP A 155 5.08 -6.82 10.80
C ASP A 155 3.62 -6.37 10.68
N ASN A 156 3.42 -5.19 10.12
CA ASN A 156 2.09 -4.64 9.87
C ASN A 156 1.63 -4.89 8.42
N CYS A 157 2.18 -5.92 7.76
CA CYS A 157 1.86 -6.23 6.36
C CYS A 157 0.54 -6.99 6.23
N VAL A 158 -0.42 -6.35 5.58
CA VAL A 158 -1.74 -6.87 5.27
C VAL A 158 -1.79 -7.33 3.82
N LEU A 159 -2.41 -8.48 3.55
CA LEU A 159 -2.65 -8.93 2.17
C LEU A 159 -3.46 -7.89 1.38
N GLU A 160 -2.98 -7.49 0.21
CA GLU A 160 -3.55 -6.39 -0.58
C GLU A 160 -5.04 -6.57 -0.88
N VAL A 161 -5.45 -7.78 -1.27
CA VAL A 161 -6.87 -8.09 -1.55
C VAL A 161 -7.74 -7.85 -0.31
N ILE A 162 -7.24 -8.21 0.88
CA ILE A 162 -7.96 -8.00 2.15
C ILE A 162 -7.96 -6.52 2.54
N GLN A 163 -6.89 -5.78 2.28
CA GLN A 163 -6.87 -4.33 2.53
C GLN A 163 -7.87 -3.60 1.62
N ASN A 164 -7.99 -3.99 0.36
CA ASN A 164 -8.97 -3.41 -0.57
C ASN A 164 -10.40 -3.67 -0.08
N LEU A 165 -10.69 -4.91 0.32
CA LEU A 165 -11.98 -5.27 0.93
C LEU A 165 -12.24 -4.54 2.25
N LEU A 166 -11.20 -4.30 3.07
CA LEU A 166 -11.33 -3.48 4.27
C LEU A 166 -11.75 -2.06 3.92
N SER A 167 -11.10 -1.42 2.93
CA SER A 167 -11.47 -0.07 2.50
C SER A 167 -12.89 -0.02 1.95
N GLU A 168 -13.32 -1.02 1.18
CA GLU A 168 -14.68 -1.11 0.65
C GLU A 168 -15.72 -1.31 1.76
N SER A 169 -15.38 -2.10 2.79
CA SER A 169 -16.28 -2.40 3.91
C SER A 169 -16.71 -1.15 4.70
N GLU A 170 -15.92 -0.08 4.65
CA GLU A 170 -16.21 1.18 5.35
C GLU A 170 -17.41 1.91 4.77
N ALA A 171 -17.78 1.69 3.50
CA ALA A 171 -18.81 2.42 2.78
C ALA A 171 -19.94 1.53 2.21
N LEU A 172 -20.16 0.34 2.78
CA LEU A 172 -21.18 -0.60 2.30
C LEU A 172 -22.61 -0.05 2.42
N ASP A 173 -23.43 -0.39 1.43
CA ASP A 173 -24.87 -0.13 1.38
C ASP A 173 -25.65 -1.40 1.00
N VAL A 174 -26.98 -1.30 0.93
CA VAL A 174 -27.87 -2.45 0.64
C VAL A 174 -27.60 -3.08 -0.73
N VAL A 175 -27.16 -2.27 -1.70
CA VAL A 175 -26.95 -2.71 -3.09
C VAL A 175 -25.60 -3.39 -3.24
N THR A 176 -24.57 -2.88 -2.56
CA THR A 176 -23.19 -3.35 -2.68
C THR A 176 -22.88 -4.52 -1.76
N LEU A 177 -23.58 -4.65 -0.62
CA LEU A 177 -23.33 -5.69 0.37
C LEU A 177 -23.33 -7.14 -0.19
N PRO A 178 -24.30 -7.58 -1.02
CA PRO A 178 -24.31 -8.95 -1.50
C PRO A 178 -23.07 -9.31 -2.35
N VAL A 179 -22.64 -8.39 -3.22
CA VAL A 179 -21.45 -8.58 -4.06
C VAL A 179 -20.19 -8.60 -3.21
N PHE A 180 -20.09 -7.67 -2.27
CA PHE A 180 -18.98 -7.61 -1.32
C PHE A 180 -18.79 -8.91 -0.52
N LEU A 181 -19.89 -9.55 -0.08
CA LEU A 181 -19.81 -10.82 0.66
C LEU A 181 -19.28 -11.97 -0.20
N GLU A 182 -19.63 -12.03 -1.48
CA GLU A 182 -19.08 -13.02 -2.40
C GLU A 182 -17.59 -12.74 -2.69
N ASP A 183 -17.19 -11.48 -2.88
CA ASP A 183 -15.80 -11.10 -3.06
C ASP A 183 -14.95 -11.44 -1.83
N LEU A 184 -15.46 -11.16 -0.62
CA LEU A 184 -14.82 -11.51 0.65
C LEU A 184 -14.66 -13.02 0.82
N LYS A 185 -15.69 -13.80 0.48
CA LYS A 185 -15.65 -15.26 0.51
C LYS A 185 -14.61 -15.80 -0.46
N GLY A 186 -14.60 -15.31 -1.70
CA GLY A 186 -13.62 -15.70 -2.72
C GLY A 186 -12.19 -15.37 -2.28
N ALA A 187 -11.95 -14.16 -1.78
CA ALA A 187 -10.65 -13.75 -1.27
C ALA A 187 -10.18 -14.62 -0.09
N THR A 188 -11.08 -14.97 0.83
CA THR A 188 -10.75 -15.80 2.01
C THR A 188 -10.38 -17.23 1.62
N ILE A 189 -11.14 -17.84 0.71
CA ILE A 189 -10.87 -19.21 0.23
C ILE A 189 -9.53 -19.26 -0.51
N ASN A 190 -9.31 -18.34 -1.44
CA ASN A 190 -8.14 -18.35 -2.31
C ASN A 190 -6.83 -18.01 -1.58
N ASN A 191 -6.91 -17.36 -0.41
CA ASN A 191 -5.74 -16.88 0.33
C ASN A 191 -5.64 -17.41 1.76
N SER A 192 -6.33 -18.51 2.08
CA SER A 192 -6.50 -19.03 3.45
C SER A 192 -5.19 -19.17 4.24
N GLN A 193 -4.12 -19.72 3.64
CA GLN A 193 -2.82 -19.86 4.31
C GLN A 193 -2.15 -18.51 4.56
N THR A 194 -2.14 -17.62 3.57
CA THR A 194 -1.52 -16.29 3.69
C THR A 194 -2.21 -15.45 4.75
N ILE A 195 -3.54 -15.58 4.86
CA ILE A 195 -4.36 -14.94 5.88
C ILE A 195 -3.97 -15.47 7.27
N THR A 196 -4.03 -16.80 7.46
CA THR A 196 -3.82 -17.42 8.78
C THR A 196 -2.39 -17.26 9.31
N ASN A 197 -1.41 -17.08 8.42
CA ASN A 197 -0.01 -16.83 8.78
C ASN A 197 0.32 -15.35 9.04
N SER A 198 -0.61 -14.42 8.82
CA SER A 198 -0.38 -12.98 8.97
C SER A 198 -1.31 -12.39 10.04
N PRO A 199 -0.79 -12.13 11.27
CA PRO A 199 -1.57 -11.49 12.33
C PRO A 199 -2.20 -10.15 11.91
N ALA A 200 -1.48 -9.34 11.13
CA ALA A 200 -2.01 -8.08 10.60
C ALA A 200 -3.20 -8.31 9.65
N THR A 201 -3.12 -9.33 8.78
CA THR A 201 -4.23 -9.69 7.87
C THR A 201 -5.43 -10.25 8.63
N ILE A 202 -5.22 -11.06 9.67
CA ILE A 202 -6.29 -11.54 10.55
C ILE A 202 -7.00 -10.35 11.23
N SER A 203 -6.23 -9.39 11.76
CA SER A 203 -6.79 -8.18 12.37
C SER A 203 -7.63 -7.37 11.36
N ALA A 204 -7.16 -7.25 10.12
CA ALA A 204 -7.92 -6.61 9.03
C ALA A 204 -9.25 -7.34 8.75
N MET A 205 -9.25 -8.67 8.72
CA MET A 205 -10.48 -9.46 8.56
C MET A 205 -11.47 -9.26 9.71
N VAL A 206 -11.01 -9.22 10.95
CA VAL A 206 -11.86 -8.94 12.11
C VAL A 206 -12.53 -7.56 11.98
N LYS A 207 -11.79 -6.55 11.49
CA LYS A 207 -12.35 -5.21 11.22
C LYS A 207 -13.39 -5.23 10.10
N ILE A 208 -13.16 -6.00 9.03
CA ILE A 208 -14.16 -6.19 7.97
C ILE A 208 -15.46 -6.74 8.57
N PHE A 209 -15.40 -7.79 9.38
CA PHE A 209 -16.60 -8.36 10.00
C PHE A 209 -17.30 -7.38 10.94
N ALA A 210 -16.55 -6.56 11.67
CA ALA A 210 -17.11 -5.50 12.51
C ALA A 210 -17.86 -4.45 11.67
N ASN A 211 -17.28 -4.01 10.54
CA ASN A 211 -17.92 -3.07 9.62
C ASN A 211 -19.21 -3.66 9.04
N ILE A 212 -19.20 -4.92 8.61
CA ILE A 212 -20.42 -5.61 8.13
C ILE A 212 -21.50 -5.62 9.22
N GLY A 213 -21.14 -5.99 10.46
CA GLY A 213 -22.10 -6.04 11.57
C GLY A 213 -22.74 -4.68 11.87
N GLN A 214 -21.95 -3.61 11.87
CA GLN A 214 -22.46 -2.24 12.04
C GLN A 214 -23.40 -1.83 10.91
N ARG A 215 -23.04 -2.17 9.66
CA ARG A 215 -23.85 -1.83 8.47
C ARG A 215 -25.13 -2.65 8.42
N ALA A 216 -25.10 -3.95 8.70
CA ALA A 216 -26.30 -4.79 8.74
C ALA A 216 -27.34 -4.26 9.73
N ASN A 217 -26.90 -3.86 10.93
CA ASN A 217 -27.75 -3.22 11.93
C ASN A 217 -28.33 -1.88 11.44
N SER A 218 -27.50 -1.04 10.81
CA SER A 218 -27.93 0.25 10.27
C SER A 218 -28.90 0.10 9.09
N LEU A 219 -28.76 -0.94 8.28
CA LEU A 219 -29.55 -1.19 7.09
C LEU A 219 -30.83 -2.00 7.38
N LYS A 220 -31.03 -2.43 8.63
CA LYS A 220 -32.17 -3.28 9.08
C LYS A 220 -32.29 -4.58 8.28
N ILE A 221 -31.16 -5.12 7.83
CA ILE A 221 -31.13 -6.42 7.16
C ILE A 221 -31.22 -7.46 8.28
N THR A 222 -32.45 -7.97 8.50
CA THR A 222 -32.77 -8.98 9.51
C THR A 222 -33.25 -10.23 8.82
#